data_AF-A0A428RYA8-F1
#
_entry.id   AF-A0A428RYA8-F1
#
_cell.length_a   1.000
_cell.length_b   1.000
_cell.length_c   1.000
_cell.angle_alpha   90.00
_cell.angle_beta   90.00
_cell.angle_gamma   90.00
#
_symmetry.space_group_name_H-M   'P 1'
#
loop_
_entity.id
_entity.type
_entity.pdbx_description
1 polymer ?
#
loop_
_entity_poly.entity_id
_entity_poly.type
_entity_poly.pdbx_seq_one_letter_code
_entity_poly.pdbx_strand_id
1 'polypeptide(L)'
;MFPGTRIYTAIGLCFVPLLGAVLLMTLPREGAEWGIVVSTWLGGCSSALLSSSASIIASNVKGNTKKSVVSVAFFIAYCVGCIVSPFAWTSKDAPRYAKGRILSLSSMIALIITYIGFVIVVKRKNAS
;
A
#
# COMPACT_ATOMS: atom_id res chain seq x y z
N MET A 1 9.96 -5.54 25.66
CA MET A 1 9.61 -4.95 24.35
C MET A 1 9.92 -5.99 23.27
N PHE A 2 8.92 -6.70 22.78
CA PHE A 2 9.11 -7.92 21.98
C PHE A 2 9.75 -7.63 20.61
N PRO A 3 10.90 -8.25 20.28
CA PRO A 3 11.51 -8.14 18.95
C PRO A 3 10.69 -8.97 17.95
N GLY A 4 10.10 -8.30 16.95
CA GLY A 4 9.32 -8.94 15.87
C GLY A 4 7.87 -8.44 15.72
N THR A 5 7.26 -7.86 16.75
CA THR A 5 5.83 -7.46 16.75
C THR A 5 5.48 -6.43 15.66
N ARG A 6 6.43 -5.56 15.28
CA ARG A 6 6.25 -4.46 14.32
C ARG A 6 6.03 -4.93 12.88
N ILE A 7 6.61 -6.08 12.52
CA ILE A 7 6.45 -6.67 11.18
C ILE A 7 5.09 -7.37 11.08
N TYR A 8 4.67 -8.07 12.14
CA TYR A 8 3.34 -8.69 12.18
C TYR A 8 2.20 -7.67 12.16
N THR A 9 2.36 -6.52 12.83
CA THR A 9 1.37 -5.42 12.74
C THR A 9 1.32 -4.79 11.35
N ALA A 10 2.48 -4.63 10.67
CA ALA A 10 2.52 -4.12 9.30
C ALA A 10 1.87 -5.11 8.30
N ILE A 11 2.08 -6.42 8.48
CA ILE A 11 1.44 -7.46 7.66
C ILE A 11 -0.07 -7.48 7.91
N GLY A 12 -0.52 -7.40 9.17
CA GLY A 12 -1.93 -7.31 9.52
C GLY A 12 -2.63 -6.10 8.88
N LEU A 13 -1.92 -4.97 8.83
CA LEU A 13 -2.41 -3.75 8.19
C LEU A 13 -2.59 -3.86 6.67
N CYS A 14 -1.88 -4.78 6.01
CA CYS A 14 -1.99 -4.99 4.56
C CYS A 14 -3.30 -5.68 4.16
N PHE A 15 -3.91 -6.45 5.06
CA PHE A 15 -5.14 -7.17 4.76
C PHE A 15 -6.34 -6.23 4.56
N VAL A 16 -6.38 -5.11 5.27
CA VAL A 16 -7.50 -4.14 5.21
C VAL A 16 -7.63 -3.47 3.82
N PRO A 17 -6.58 -2.86 3.24
CA PRO A 17 -6.66 -2.28 1.90
C PRO A 17 -6.74 -3.35 0.79
N LEU A 18 -6.21 -4.55 1.02
CA LEU A 18 -6.34 -5.68 0.09
C LEU A 18 -7.80 -6.13 -0.01
N LEU A 19 -8.50 -6.23 1.12
CA LEU A 19 -9.95 -6.47 1.15
C LEU A 19 -10.72 -5.36 0.44
N GLY A 20 -10.34 -4.08 0.65
CA GLY A 20 -10.95 -2.95 -0.05
C GLY A 20 -10.81 -3.03 -1.58
N ALA A 21 -9.63 -3.38 -2.07
CA ALA A 21 -9.37 -3.53 -3.52
C ALA A 21 -10.12 -4.72 -4.13
N VAL A 22 -10.20 -5.84 -3.42
CA VAL A 22 -10.96 -7.03 -3.86
C VAL A 22 -12.46 -6.73 -3.91
N LEU A 23 -13.02 -6.09 -2.87
CA LEU A 23 -14.43 -5.68 -2.84
C LEU A 23 -14.77 -4.77 -4.02
N LEU A 24 -13.90 -3.80 -4.32
CA LEU A 24 -14.10 -2.85 -5.42
C LEU A 24 -14.07 -3.54 -6.80
N MET A 25 -13.43 -4.70 -6.92
CA MET A 25 -13.46 -5.52 -8.13
C MET A 25 -14.68 -6.43 -8.26
N THR A 26 -15.15 -7.00 -7.15
CA THR A 26 -16.21 -8.01 -7.15
C THR A 26 -17.62 -7.41 -7.15
N LEU A 27 -17.76 -6.13 -6.82
CA LEU A 27 -19.07 -5.54 -6.59
C LEU A 27 -19.78 -5.09 -7.88
N PRO A 28 -21.01 -5.55 -8.14
CA PRO A 28 -21.83 -5.06 -9.25
C PRO A 28 -22.30 -3.62 -9.00
N ARG A 29 -22.37 -2.81 -10.07
CA ARG A 29 -22.60 -1.36 -10.00
C ARG A 29 -24.06 -0.98 -9.70
N GLU A 30 -24.99 -1.88 -9.95
CA GLU A 30 -26.42 -1.69 -9.72
C GLU A 30 -26.84 -2.44 -8.44
N GLY A 31 -27.46 -1.74 -7.49
CA GLY A 31 -27.94 -2.30 -6.22
C GLY A 31 -26.92 -2.37 -5.08
N ALA A 32 -25.66 -1.96 -5.29
CA ALA A 32 -24.61 -2.06 -4.27
C ALA A 32 -23.80 -0.76 -4.08
N GLU A 33 -24.45 0.41 -4.13
CA GLU A 33 -23.80 1.72 -3.92
C GLU A 33 -23.05 1.79 -2.57
N TRP A 34 -23.66 1.26 -1.51
CA TRP A 34 -23.04 1.19 -0.18
C TRP A 34 -21.77 0.33 -0.15
N GLY A 35 -21.70 -0.74 -0.94
CA GLY A 35 -20.50 -1.57 -0.99
C GLY A 35 -19.34 -0.85 -1.69
N ILE A 36 -19.60 0.04 -2.65
CA ILE A 36 -18.57 0.87 -3.28
C ILE A 36 -18.01 1.86 -2.24
N VAL A 37 -18.88 2.48 -1.44
CA VAL A 37 -18.48 3.38 -0.36
C VAL A 37 -17.60 2.66 0.68
N VAL A 38 -18.03 1.48 1.14
CA VAL A 38 -17.27 0.67 2.10
C VAL A 38 -15.92 0.24 1.52
N SER A 39 -15.88 -0.18 0.25
CA SER A 39 -14.62 -0.53 -0.42
C SER A 39 -13.66 0.66 -0.53
N THR A 40 -14.19 1.87 -0.72
CA THR A 40 -13.41 3.12 -0.77
C THR A 40 -12.88 3.50 0.62
N TRP A 41 -13.66 3.29 1.68
CA TRP A 41 -13.21 3.49 3.07
C TRP A 41 -12.09 2.51 3.45
N LEU A 42 -12.23 1.24 3.08
CA LEU A 42 -11.19 0.24 3.26
C LEU A 42 -9.92 0.59 2.46
N GLY A 43 -10.08 1.14 1.25
CA GLY A 43 -8.97 1.72 0.49
C GLY A 43 -8.32 2.92 1.19
N GLY A 44 -9.10 3.76 1.88
CA GLY A 44 -8.62 4.91 2.67
C GLY A 44 -7.69 4.53 3.83
N CYS A 45 -7.80 3.30 4.34
CA CYS A 45 -6.86 2.75 5.33
C CYS A 45 -5.43 2.60 4.80
N SER A 46 -5.17 2.84 3.51
CA SER A 46 -3.82 2.89 2.94
C SER A 46 -2.90 3.94 3.60
N SER A 47 -3.47 4.98 4.21
CA SER A 47 -2.73 5.95 5.03
C SER A 47 -1.97 5.30 6.20
N ALA A 48 -2.53 4.23 6.78
CA ALA A 48 -1.90 3.50 7.87
C ALA A 48 -0.68 2.69 7.39
N LEU A 49 -0.65 2.27 6.11
CA LEU A 49 0.51 1.62 5.48
C LEU A 49 1.69 2.59 5.34
N LEU A 50 1.41 3.86 5.03
CA LEU A 50 2.42 4.91 4.94
C LEU A 50 3.13 5.09 6.29
N SER A 51 2.36 5.21 7.36
CA SER A 51 2.88 5.34 8.74
C SER A 51 3.68 4.10 9.15
N SER A 52 3.19 2.91 8.81
CA SER A 52 3.90 1.65 9.09
C SER A 52 5.23 1.56 8.34
N SER A 53 5.26 1.95 7.07
CA SER A 53 6.48 2.00 6.24
C SER A 53 7.51 2.97 6.82
N ALA A 54 7.09 4.16 7.24
CA ALA A 54 7.95 5.13 7.90
C ALA A 54 8.51 4.57 9.23
N SER A 55 7.69 3.88 10.02
CA SER A 55 8.09 3.25 11.28
C SER A 55 9.13 2.14 11.07
N ILE A 56 9.03 1.41 9.96
CA ILE A 56 9.98 0.37 9.56
C ILE A 56 11.31 1.00 9.11
N ILE A 57 11.28 2.04 8.27
CA ILE A 57 12.47 2.79 7.84
C ILE A 57 13.21 3.35 9.06
N ALA A 58 12.48 3.95 10.00
CA ALA A 58 13.05 4.55 11.20
C ALA A 58 13.78 3.54 12.11
N SER A 59 13.33 2.28 12.13
CA SER A 59 13.88 1.22 12.99
C SER A 59 15.00 0.40 12.32
N ASN A 60 15.01 0.31 10.98
CA ASN A 60 15.96 -0.54 10.26
C ASN A 60 17.12 0.22 9.60
N VAL A 61 17.03 1.54 9.46
CA VAL A 61 18.11 2.37 8.90
C VAL A 61 18.96 2.95 10.04
N LYS A 62 20.19 2.45 10.16
CA LYS A 62 21.19 2.93 11.13
C LYS A 62 21.95 4.14 10.56
N GLY A 63 21.97 5.24 11.32
CA GLY A 63 22.62 6.51 10.95
C GLY A 63 21.64 7.57 10.44
N ASN A 64 21.80 8.81 10.92
CA ASN A 64 20.83 9.89 10.70
C ASN A 64 20.76 10.34 9.23
N THR A 65 21.90 10.47 8.56
CA THR A 65 21.98 10.85 7.15
C THR A 65 21.30 9.82 6.24
N LYS A 66 21.55 8.52 6.47
CA LYS A 66 20.94 7.44 5.69
C LYS A 66 19.43 7.40 5.88
N LYS A 67 18.96 7.61 7.12
CA LYS A 67 17.53 7.67 7.43
C LYS A 67 16.86 8.81 6.68
N SER A 68 17.48 9.99 6.67
CA SER A 68 16.95 11.17 5.94
C SER A 68 16.83 10.89 4.43
N VAL A 69 17.88 10.35 3.79
CA VAL A 69 17.86 10.03 2.36
C VAL A 69 16.75 9.04 2.00
N VAL A 70 16.56 7.98 2.81
CA VAL A 70 15.50 6.99 2.58
C VAL A 70 14.11 7.58 2.78
N SER A 71 13.91 8.42 3.80
CA SER A 71 12.63 9.12 4.03
C SER A 71 12.29 10.08 2.90
N VAL A 72 13.27 10.83 2.37
CA VAL A 72 13.07 11.72 1.22
C VAL A 72 12.73 10.94 -0.04
N ALA A 73 13.42 9.83 -0.32
CA ALA A 73 13.10 8.96 -1.45
C ALA A 73 11.66 8.40 -1.36
N PHE A 74 11.24 8.01 -0.16
CA PHE A 74 9.87 7.56 0.10
C PHE A 74 8.84 8.65 -0.14
N PHE A 75 9.12 9.89 0.28
CA PHE A 75 8.25 11.04 0.05
C PHE A 75 8.12 11.35 -1.46
N ILE A 76 9.22 11.31 -2.21
CA ILE A 76 9.19 11.49 -3.67
C ILE A 76 8.30 10.44 -4.32
N ALA A 77 8.46 9.16 -3.95
CA ALA A 77 7.62 8.08 -4.47
C ALA A 77 6.13 8.29 -4.15
N TYR A 78 5.81 8.77 -2.95
CA TYR A 78 4.44 9.11 -2.55
C TYR A 78 3.85 10.23 -3.43
N CYS A 79 4.61 11.31 -3.65
CA CYS A 79 4.20 12.42 -4.51
C CYS A 79 3.94 11.95 -5.96
N VAL A 80 4.81 11.10 -6.51
CA VAL A 80 4.62 10.52 -7.84
C VAL A 80 3.34 9.67 -7.89
N GLY A 81 3.09 8.84 -6.86
CA GLY A 81 1.87 8.05 -6.76
C GLY A 81 0.60 8.91 -6.76
N CYS A 82 0.62 10.04 -6.05
CA CYS A 82 -0.52 10.98 -6.02
C CYS A 82 -0.82 11.60 -7.39
N ILE A 83 0.20 11.83 -8.22
CA ILE A 83 0.05 12.39 -9.58
C ILE A 83 -0.43 11.31 -10.57
N VAL A 84 0.12 10.10 -10.50
CA VAL A 84 -0.21 9.00 -11.41
C VAL A 84 -1.62 8.44 -11.18
N SER A 85 -2.08 8.45 -9.92
CA SER A 85 -3.39 7.92 -9.52
C SER A 85 -4.56 8.49 -10.32
N PRO A 86 -4.76 9.82 -10.44
CA PRO A 86 -5.86 10.39 -11.23
C PRO A 86 -5.67 10.17 -12.74
N PHE A 87 -4.44 10.07 -13.23
CA PHE A 87 -4.18 9.85 -14.65
C PHE A 87 -4.71 8.50 -15.16
N ALA A 88 -4.70 7.47 -14.30
CA ALA A 88 -5.24 6.15 -14.64
C ALA A 88 -6.78 6.11 -14.68
N TRP A 89 -7.47 7.05 -14.04
CA TRP A 89 -8.93 7.16 -14.06
C TRP A 89 -9.40 8.00 -15.25
N THR A 90 -9.06 7.53 -16.46
CA THR A 90 -9.41 8.20 -17.71
C THR A 90 -10.91 8.06 -18.04
N SER A 91 -11.55 9.19 -18.37
CA SER A 91 -12.97 9.27 -18.75
C SER A 91 -13.32 8.52 -20.03
N LYS A 92 -12.34 8.24 -20.91
CA LYS A 92 -12.54 7.43 -22.14
C LYS A 92 -12.86 5.97 -21.86
N ASP A 93 -12.56 5.44 -20.68
CA ASP A 93 -12.83 4.04 -20.30
C ASP A 93 -14.11 3.89 -19.44
N ALA A 94 -14.96 4.92 -19.40
CA ALA A 94 -16.29 4.83 -18.83
C ALA A 94 -17.14 3.79 -19.62
N PRO A 95 -17.96 2.95 -18.96
CA PRO A 95 -18.35 2.96 -17.54
C PRO A 95 -17.56 1.99 -16.64
N ARG A 96 -16.72 1.12 -17.20
CA ARG A 96 -16.06 0.04 -16.43
C ARG A 96 -14.66 0.41 -15.92
N TYR A 97 -14.14 1.60 -16.26
CA TYR A 97 -12.84 2.18 -15.83
C TYR A 97 -11.74 1.11 -15.70
N ALA A 98 -11.51 0.34 -16.77
CA ALA A 98 -10.62 -0.82 -16.75
C ALA A 98 -9.21 -0.45 -16.27
N LYS A 99 -8.71 0.71 -16.70
CA LYS A 99 -7.40 1.23 -16.30
C LYS A 99 -7.30 1.54 -14.80
N GLY A 100 -8.35 2.12 -14.20
CA GLY A 100 -8.39 2.39 -12.76
C GLY A 100 -8.37 1.11 -11.92
N ARG A 101 -9.09 0.06 -12.37
CA ARG A 101 -9.08 -1.26 -11.72
C ARG A 101 -7.72 -1.96 -11.82
N ILE A 102 -7.08 -1.89 -13.00
CA ILE A 102 -5.73 -2.44 -13.20
C ILE A 102 -4.71 -1.71 -12.32
N LEU A 103 -4.80 -0.38 -12.21
CA LEU A 103 -3.89 0.40 -11.35
C LEU A 103 -4.05 0.04 -9.87
N SER A 104 -5.30 -0.13 -9.41
CA SER A 104 -5.57 -0.53 -8.02
C SER A 104 -5.02 -1.94 -7.71
N LEU A 105 -5.17 -2.89 -8.64
CA LEU A 105 -4.53 -4.21 -8.51
C LEU A 105 -3.01 -4.13 -8.54
N SER A 106 -2.44 -3.41 -9.52
CA SER A 106 -0.98 -3.35 -9.69
C SER A 106 -0.31 -2.69 -8.48
N SER A 107 -0.93 -1.65 -7.92
CA SER A 107 -0.45 -0.99 -6.70
C SER A 107 -0.51 -1.93 -5.49
N MET A 108 -1.57 -2.71 -5.32
CA MET A 108 -1.65 -3.73 -4.26
C MET A 108 -0.60 -4.83 -4.43
N ILE A 109 -0.40 -5.35 -5.64
CA ILE A 109 0.61 -6.37 -5.92
C ILE A 109 2.02 -5.83 -5.65
N ALA A 110 2.33 -4.62 -6.11
CA ALA A 110 3.62 -3.97 -5.86
C ALA A 110 3.88 -3.76 -4.36
N LEU A 111 2.84 -3.43 -3.60
CA LEU A 111 2.91 -3.26 -2.15
C LEU A 111 3.20 -4.60 -1.46
N ILE A 112 2.52 -5.68 -1.84
CA ILE A 112 2.77 -7.04 -1.34
C ILE A 112 4.21 -7.47 -1.64
N ILE A 113 4.70 -7.27 -2.87
CA ILE A 113 6.08 -7.61 -3.25
C ILE A 113 7.09 -6.83 -2.38
N THR A 114 6.82 -5.55 -2.13
CA THR A 114 7.69 -4.71 -1.29
C THR A 114 7.74 -5.24 0.14
N TYR A 115 6.60 -5.63 0.73
CA TYR A 115 6.57 -6.25 2.05
C TYR A 115 7.27 -7.62 2.09
N ILE A 116 7.09 -8.47 1.08
CA ILE A 116 7.78 -9.76 0.98
C ILE A 116 9.29 -9.56 0.87
N GLY A 117 9.75 -8.64 0.01
CA GLY A 117 11.15 -8.28 -0.11
C GLY A 117 11.73 -7.79 1.21
N PHE A 118 10.97 -6.97 1.96
CA PHE A 118 11.36 -6.51 3.27
C PHE A 118 11.49 -7.67 4.29
N VAL A 119 10.53 -8.59 4.32
CA VAL A 119 10.58 -9.79 5.17
C VAL A 119 11.78 -10.67 4.83
N ILE A 120 12.10 -10.85 3.55
CA ILE A 120 13.27 -11.63 3.12
C ILE A 120 14.57 -10.95 3.58
N VAL A 121 14.70 -9.63 3.40
CA VAL A 121 15.89 -8.88 3.84
C VAL A 121 16.06 -8.97 5.36
N VAL A 122 14.99 -8.84 6.13
CA VAL A 122 15.02 -8.99 7.58
C VAL A 122 15.41 -10.42 7.98
N LYS A 123 14.81 -11.45 7.37
CA LYS A 123 15.17 -12.85 7.62
C LYS A 123 16.64 -13.13 7.30
N ARG A 124 17.17 -12.59 6.20
CA ARG A 124 18.60 -12.73 5.83
C ARG A 124 19.52 -12.06 6.86
N LYS A 125 19.18 -10.86 7.33
CA LYS A 125 19.98 -10.15 8.35
C LYS A 125 19.91 -10.78 9.73
N ASN A 126 18.87 -11.54 10.04
CA ASN A 126 18.70 -12.23 11.32
C ASN A 126 19.30 -13.66 11.31
N ALA A 127 19.71 -14.15 10.14
CA ALA A 127 20.34 -15.46 9.93
C ALA A 127 21.87 -15.37 9.72
N SER A 128 22.46 -14.18 9.82
CA SER A 128 23.90 -13.91 9.85
C SER A 128 24.27 -13.34 11.20
#